data_AF-A0A3P7JYA2-F1
#
_entry.id   AF-A0A3P7JYA2-F1
#
_cell.length_a   1.000
_cell.length_b   1.000
_cell.length_c   1.000
_cell.angle_alpha   90.00
_cell.angle_beta   90.00
_cell.angle_gamma   90.00
#
_symmetry.space_group_name_H-M   'P 1'
#
loop_
_entity.id
_entity.type
_entity.pdbx_description
1 polymer ?
#
loop_
_entity_poly.entity_id
_entity_poly.type
_entity_poly.pdbx_seq_one_letter_code
_entity_poly.pdbx_strand_id
1 'polypeptide(L)'
;IEEYNFQEFSAEKLFSNLNVSGEQLSKNCTQDLDIIINGIYSLPERILQQKVREIDSKLIIPVIDSSGKIGPGILRGHVTFIGSFEQCKAIDYQDNDIRRRIRGGYFRVTLRIPSGNISFTFELDICAPASCSGDELHSVLKMRKLLENSLNAKYFSP
;
A
#
# COMPACT_ATOMS: atom_id res chain seq x y z
N ILE A 1 15.59 -24.16 15.83
CA ILE A 1 15.25 -22.73 15.63
C ILE A 1 14.52 -22.69 14.32
N GLU A 2 13.19 -22.66 14.35
CA GLU A 2 12.37 -22.58 13.15
C GLU A 2 12.52 -21.17 12.55
N GLU A 3 13.03 -21.10 11.33
CA GLU A 3 13.08 -19.88 10.54
C GLU A 3 11.66 -19.49 10.13
N TYR A 4 11.07 -18.57 10.88
CA TYR A 4 9.88 -17.85 10.44
C TYR A 4 10.24 -17.03 9.21
N ASN A 5 9.83 -17.53 8.04
CA ASN A 5 10.02 -16.87 6.75
C ASN A 5 9.01 -15.73 6.62
N PHE A 6 9.28 -14.60 7.31
CA PHE A 6 8.46 -13.40 7.20
C PHE A 6 8.72 -12.77 5.83
N GLN A 7 7.84 -13.03 4.87
CA GLN A 7 7.92 -12.37 3.56
C GLN A 7 7.82 -10.85 3.75
N GLU A 8 8.75 -10.13 3.16
CA GLU A 8 8.79 -8.67 3.11
C GLU A 8 7.43 -8.11 2.70
N PHE A 9 6.86 -7.23 3.55
CA PHE A 9 5.59 -6.57 3.29
C PHE A 9 5.89 -5.18 2.74
N SER A 10 5.96 -5.09 1.41
CA SER A 10 6.19 -3.83 0.69
C SER A 10 4.86 -3.11 0.43
N ALA A 11 4.93 -1.79 0.23
CA ALA A 11 3.82 -0.98 -0.27
C ALA A 11 3.23 -1.58 -1.55
N GLU A 12 4.04 -2.15 -2.44
CA GLU A 12 3.56 -2.84 -3.66
C GLU A 12 2.62 -4.00 -3.33
N LYS A 13 2.97 -4.76 -2.29
CA LYS A 13 2.19 -5.90 -1.78
C LYS A 13 0.96 -5.42 -1.03
N LEU A 14 1.02 -4.26 -0.38
CA LEU A 14 -0.14 -3.63 0.25
C LEU A 14 -1.13 -3.12 -0.80
N PHE A 15 -0.66 -2.41 -1.82
CA PHE A 15 -1.47 -1.86 -2.90
C PHE A 15 -2.06 -2.93 -3.80
N SER A 16 -1.29 -3.97 -4.14
CA SER A 16 -1.82 -5.09 -4.93
C SER A 16 -3.02 -5.73 -4.24
N ASN A 17 -2.95 -5.80 -2.92
CA ASN A 17 -3.93 -6.47 -2.11
C ASN A 17 -5.22 -5.65 -1.86
N LEU A 18 -5.26 -4.35 -2.21
CA LEU A 18 -6.46 -3.53 -2.02
C LEU A 18 -7.55 -3.91 -3.03
N ASN A 19 -8.72 -4.30 -2.52
CA ASN A 19 -9.93 -4.38 -3.34
C ASN A 19 -10.72 -3.08 -3.19
N VAL A 20 -10.65 -2.21 -4.20
CA VAL A 20 -11.32 -0.88 -4.22
C VAL A 20 -12.83 -1.01 -4.48
N SER A 21 -13.32 -2.21 -4.82
CA SER A 21 -14.73 -2.47 -5.12
C SER A 21 -15.54 -2.80 -3.84
N GLY A 22 -15.98 -1.78 -3.11
CA GLY A 22 -16.92 -1.99 -1.99
C GLY A 22 -17.01 -0.92 -0.92
N GLU A 23 -16.19 0.13 -0.95
CA GLU A 23 -16.14 1.14 0.13
C GLU A 23 -16.69 2.51 -0.25
N GLN A 24 -17.01 3.31 0.78
CA GLN A 24 -17.32 4.74 0.68
C GLN A 24 -16.10 5.59 0.30
N LEU A 25 -15.33 5.14 -0.69
CA LEU A 25 -14.30 5.96 -1.30
C LEU A 25 -14.98 7.02 -2.15
N SER A 26 -14.54 8.26 -1.99
CA SER A 26 -14.86 9.35 -2.87
C SER A 26 -14.46 8.97 -4.30
N LYS A 27 -15.26 9.42 -5.26
CA LYS A 27 -15.03 9.15 -6.68
C LYS A 27 -13.60 9.50 -7.12
N ASN A 28 -13.04 10.59 -6.59
CA ASN A 28 -11.69 11.02 -6.92
C ASN A 28 -10.62 10.09 -6.33
N CYS A 29 -10.76 9.70 -5.06
CA CYS A 29 -9.85 8.74 -4.43
C CYS A 29 -9.86 7.40 -5.16
N THR A 30 -11.06 6.87 -5.47
CA THR A 30 -11.21 5.61 -6.23
C THR A 30 -10.49 5.66 -7.57
N GLN A 31 -10.68 6.73 -8.34
CA GLN A 31 -10.05 6.87 -9.65
C GLN A 31 -8.52 6.98 -9.56
N ASP A 32 -8.00 7.75 -8.61
CA ASP A 32 -6.55 7.92 -8.46
C ASP A 32 -5.88 6.66 -7.92
N LEU A 33 -6.54 5.97 -6.97
CA LEU A 33 -6.07 4.69 -6.46
C LEU A 33 -6.08 3.63 -7.56
N ASP A 34 -7.10 3.56 -8.40
CA ASP A 34 -7.16 2.59 -9.51
C ASP A 34 -6.00 2.79 -10.49
N ILE A 35 -5.68 4.05 -10.84
CA ILE A 35 -4.51 4.38 -11.68
C ILE A 35 -3.22 3.89 -11.03
N ILE A 36 -3.03 4.16 -9.74
CA ILE A 36 -1.82 3.75 -9.01
C ILE A 36 -1.75 2.24 -8.89
N ILE A 37 -2.80 1.57 -8.42
CA ILE A 37 -2.84 0.12 -8.20
C ILE A 37 -2.59 -0.62 -9.52
N ASN A 38 -3.31 -0.27 -10.59
CA ASN A 38 -3.11 -0.87 -11.90
C ASN A 38 -1.70 -0.57 -12.42
N GLY A 39 -1.18 0.64 -12.18
CA GLY A 39 0.19 1.03 -12.48
C GLY A 39 1.22 0.13 -11.80
N ILE A 40 1.11 -0.06 -10.47
CA ILE A 40 1.98 -0.91 -9.65
C ILE A 40 1.93 -2.36 -10.15
N TYR A 41 0.74 -2.89 -10.41
CA TYR A 41 0.56 -4.27 -10.88
C TYR A 41 1.29 -4.57 -12.19
N SER A 42 1.24 -3.61 -13.11
CA SER A 42 1.78 -3.77 -14.46
C SER A 42 3.21 -3.22 -14.62
N LEU A 43 3.77 -2.61 -13.57
CA LEU A 43 5.11 -2.05 -13.56
C LEU A 43 6.21 -3.13 -13.74
N PRO A 44 6.17 -4.31 -13.07
CA PRO A 44 7.20 -5.33 -13.25
C PRO A 44 7.34 -5.78 -14.71
N GLU A 45 6.23 -6.03 -15.39
CA GLU A 45 6.23 -6.40 -16.81
C GLU A 45 6.79 -5.28 -17.69
N ARG A 46 6.45 -4.02 -17.40
CA ARG A 46 7.00 -2.86 -18.14
C ARG A 46 8.49 -2.69 -17.94
N ILE A 47 9.00 -2.93 -16.73
CA ILE A 47 10.44 -2.89 -16.45
C ILE A 47 11.16 -4.00 -17.23
N LEU A 48 10.65 -5.23 -17.18
CA LEU A 48 11.24 -6.37 -17.90
C LEU A 48 11.27 -6.14 -19.42
N GLN A 49 10.25 -5.48 -19.97
CA GLN A 49 10.19 -5.13 -21.38
C GLN A 49 10.90 -3.83 -21.75
N GLN A 50 11.53 -3.13 -20.79
CA GLN A 50 12.12 -1.80 -20.96
C GLN A 50 11.13 -0.75 -21.52
N LYS A 51 9.84 -0.89 -21.19
CA LYS A 51 8.73 -0.02 -21.62
C LYS A 51 8.21 0.86 -20.47
N VAL A 52 9.12 1.36 -19.65
CA VAL A 52 8.76 2.26 -18.54
C VAL A 52 8.17 3.55 -19.13
N ARG A 53 6.95 3.89 -18.73
CA ARG A 53 6.23 5.09 -19.19
C ARG A 53 6.55 6.28 -18.30
N GLU A 54 6.19 7.48 -18.77
CA GLU A 54 6.35 8.70 -17.97
C GLU A 54 5.58 8.63 -16.64
N ILE A 55 4.35 8.11 -16.65
CA ILE A 55 3.55 7.90 -15.43
C ILE A 55 4.26 6.98 -14.43
N ASP A 56 5.02 5.99 -14.91
CA ASP A 56 5.74 5.08 -14.03
C ASP A 56 6.84 5.82 -13.28
N SER A 57 7.66 6.58 -14.00
CA SER A 57 8.79 7.31 -13.44
C SER A 57 8.38 8.51 -12.57
N LYS A 58 7.26 9.18 -12.91
CA LYS A 58 6.85 10.43 -12.24
C LYS A 58 5.77 10.24 -11.16
N LEU A 59 5.04 9.13 -11.18
CA LEU A 59 3.97 8.86 -10.21
C LEU A 59 4.14 7.50 -9.53
N ILE A 60 4.13 6.40 -10.30
CA ILE A 60 4.03 5.04 -9.73
C ILE A 60 5.25 4.69 -8.87
N ILE A 61 6.45 4.84 -9.43
CA ILE A 61 7.71 4.54 -8.71
C ILE A 61 7.89 5.47 -7.51
N PRO A 62 7.71 6.81 -7.62
CA PRO A 62 7.77 7.69 -6.46
C PRO A 62 6.76 7.35 -5.36
N VAL A 63 5.54 6.94 -5.70
CA VAL A 63 4.54 6.50 -4.71
C VAL A 63 5.01 5.27 -3.95
N ILE A 64 5.53 4.27 -4.66
CA ILE A 64 6.09 3.05 -4.04
C ILE A 64 7.27 3.43 -3.14
N ASP A 65 8.24 4.18 -3.66
CA ASP A 65 9.49 4.45 -2.96
C ASP A 65 9.31 5.39 -1.75
N SER A 66 8.33 6.29 -1.82
CA SER A 66 7.99 7.19 -0.71
C SER A 66 7.18 6.50 0.39
N SER A 67 6.67 5.29 0.17
CA SER A 67 5.94 4.52 1.17
C SER A 67 6.89 3.74 2.07
N GLY A 68 6.49 3.57 3.33
CA GLY A 68 7.23 2.77 4.30
C GLY A 68 7.33 1.31 3.84
N LYS A 69 8.48 0.69 4.15
CA LYS A 69 8.76 -0.71 3.81
C LYS A 69 8.81 -1.51 5.10
N ILE A 70 7.96 -2.54 5.21
CA ILE A 70 7.96 -3.41 6.38
C ILE A 70 9.10 -4.42 6.24
N GLY A 71 10.20 -4.12 6.92
CA GLY A 71 11.41 -4.93 6.94
C GLY A 71 11.47 -5.96 8.08
N PRO A 72 12.58 -6.73 8.15
CA PRO A 72 12.82 -7.67 9.24
C PRO A 72 12.93 -6.94 10.59
N GLY A 73 12.51 -7.58 11.67
CA GLY A 73 12.61 -7.02 13.03
C GLY A 73 11.29 -6.63 13.70
N ILE A 74 10.13 -6.87 13.05
CA ILE A 74 8.80 -6.79 13.67
C ILE A 74 8.76 -7.55 15.00
N LEU A 75 9.21 -8.81 15.00
CA LEU A 75 9.24 -9.66 16.19
C LEU A 75 10.25 -9.19 17.25
N ARG A 76 11.09 -8.20 16.92
CA ARG A 76 12.09 -7.58 17.81
C ARG A 76 11.66 -6.18 18.26
N GLY A 77 10.38 -5.81 18.07
CA GLY A 77 9.82 -4.55 18.53
C GLY A 77 9.87 -3.41 17.51
N HIS A 78 10.27 -3.66 16.26
CA HIS A 78 10.16 -2.66 15.21
C HIS A 78 8.71 -2.51 14.77
N VAL A 79 8.03 -1.48 15.28
CA VAL A 79 6.59 -1.28 15.09
C VAL A 79 6.24 -0.08 14.21
N THR A 80 7.22 0.73 13.80
CA THR A 80 6.97 1.95 13.00
C THR A 80 7.80 1.93 11.73
N PHE A 81 7.14 1.97 10.58
CA PHE A 81 7.75 1.92 9.26
C PHE A 81 7.56 3.25 8.55
N ILE A 82 8.64 4.04 8.54
CA ILE A 82 8.62 5.42 8.07
C ILE A 82 8.82 5.46 6.56
N GLY A 83 7.90 6.16 5.88
CA GLY A 83 7.99 6.53 4.48
C GLY A 83 8.55 7.94 4.32
N SER A 84 8.96 8.30 3.11
CA SER A 84 9.54 9.59 2.80
C SER A 84 8.49 10.68 2.61
N PHE A 85 8.28 11.50 3.65
CA PHE A 85 7.29 12.59 3.63
C PHE A 85 7.55 13.59 2.50
N GLU A 86 8.77 14.11 2.41
CA GLU A 86 9.16 15.14 1.43
C GLU A 86 9.02 14.62 0.00
N GLN A 87 9.47 13.39 -0.28
CA GLN A 87 9.34 12.80 -1.61
C GLN A 87 7.88 12.56 -1.97
N CYS A 88 7.06 12.06 -1.03
CA CYS A 88 5.64 11.89 -1.28
C CYS A 88 4.96 13.21 -1.59
N LYS A 89 5.23 14.26 -0.81
CA LYS A 89 4.65 15.60 -1.00
C LYS A 89 5.12 16.30 -2.27
N ALA A 90 6.30 15.95 -2.78
CA ALA A 90 6.82 16.47 -4.04
C ALA A 90 6.13 15.88 -5.29
N ILE A 91 5.35 14.80 -5.15
CA ILE A 91 4.64 14.17 -6.26
C ILE A 91 3.52 15.10 -6.73
N ASP A 92 3.63 15.51 -7.99
CA ASP A 92 2.65 16.31 -8.70
C ASP A 92 2.66 15.94 -10.18
N TYR A 93 1.83 14.96 -10.53
CA TYR A 93 1.77 14.39 -11.87
C TYR A 93 0.53 14.90 -12.61
N GLN A 94 0.75 15.50 -13.79
CA GLN A 94 -0.32 15.85 -14.70
C GLN A 94 -0.32 14.86 -15.86
N ASP A 95 -1.37 14.06 -15.95
CA ASP A 95 -1.64 13.23 -17.12
C ASP A 95 -2.38 14.06 -18.17
N ASN A 96 -1.82 14.15 -19.37
CA ASN A 96 -2.39 14.92 -20.47
C ASN A 96 -3.47 14.15 -21.24
N ASP A 97 -3.39 12.82 -21.24
CA ASP A 97 -4.30 11.94 -21.99
C ASP A 97 -5.65 11.85 -21.25
N ILE A 98 -5.62 11.66 -19.94
CA ILE A 98 -6.83 11.62 -19.10
C ILE A 98 -7.15 12.97 -18.44
N ARG A 99 -6.37 14.03 -18.74
CA ARG A 99 -6.51 15.40 -18.21
C ARG A 99 -6.69 15.46 -16.69
N ARG A 100 -5.89 14.68 -15.98
CA ARG A 100 -6.02 14.49 -14.54
C ARG A 100 -4.73 14.79 -13.82
N ARG A 101 -4.82 15.53 -12.72
CA ARG A 101 -3.68 15.88 -11.87
C ARG A 101 -3.71 15.05 -10.60
N ILE A 102 -2.67 14.29 -10.34
CA ILE A 102 -2.52 13.42 -9.17
C ILE A 102 -1.38 13.99 -8.33
N ARG A 103 -1.69 14.29 -7.06
CA ARG A 103 -0.71 14.77 -6.08
C ARG A 103 -0.49 13.72 -5.00
N GLY A 104 0.72 13.66 -4.46
CA GLY A 104 1.03 12.76 -3.34
C GLY A 104 0.47 13.28 -2.01
N GLY A 105 -0.22 12.38 -1.31
CA GLY A 105 -0.71 12.51 0.05
C GLY A 105 0.05 11.54 0.95
N TYR A 106 0.49 12.04 2.11
CA TYR A 106 1.23 11.26 3.09
C TYR A 106 0.30 10.90 4.24
N PHE A 107 0.18 9.60 4.54
CA PHE A 107 -0.76 9.09 5.53
C PHE A 107 -0.05 8.11 6.45
N ARG A 108 -0.35 8.18 7.74
CA ARG A 108 0.08 7.18 8.72
C ARG A 108 -1.07 6.24 9.01
N VAL A 109 -0.85 4.95 8.80
CA VAL A 109 -1.86 3.91 9.04
C VAL A 109 -1.43 3.00 10.18
N THR A 110 -2.30 2.89 11.18
CA THR A 110 -2.12 1.94 12.29
C THR A 110 -2.77 0.59 11.96
N LEU A 111 -1.95 -0.44 11.85
CA LEU A 111 -2.32 -1.81 11.56
C LEU A 111 -2.26 -2.66 12.85
N ARG A 112 -3.42 -3.10 13.36
CA ARG A 112 -3.50 -4.12 14.43
C ARG A 112 -3.66 -5.53 13.88
N ILE A 113 -2.68 -6.41 14.06
CA ILE A 113 -2.72 -7.81 13.62
C ILE A 113 -2.94 -8.70 14.86
N PRO A 114 -4.10 -9.37 14.97
CA PRO A 114 -4.30 -10.37 16.01
C PRO A 114 -3.50 -11.64 15.69
N SER A 115 -2.85 -12.24 16.69
CA SER A 115 -2.17 -13.53 16.60
C SER A 115 -2.40 -14.31 17.90
N GLY A 116 -3.35 -15.25 17.86
CA GLY A 116 -3.82 -15.95 19.06
C GLY A 116 -4.36 -14.96 20.11
N ASN A 117 -3.80 -15.00 21.32
CA ASN A 117 -4.20 -14.14 22.43
C ASN A 117 -3.46 -12.78 22.47
N ILE A 118 -2.59 -12.49 21.49
CA ILE A 118 -1.76 -11.29 21.46
C ILE A 118 -2.13 -10.46 20.24
N SER A 119 -2.24 -9.14 20.40
CA SER A 119 -2.38 -8.22 19.27
C SER A 119 -1.09 -7.44 19.05
N PHE A 120 -0.57 -7.49 17.84
CA PHE A 120 0.54 -6.65 17.43
C PHE A 120 0.02 -5.39 16.75
N THR A 121 0.54 -4.22 17.14
CA THR A 121 0.20 -2.95 16.50
C THR A 121 1.42 -2.43 15.77
N PHE A 122 1.23 -2.05 14.51
CA PHE A 122 2.25 -1.47 13.65
C PHE A 122 1.74 -0.14 13.09
N GLU A 123 2.63 0.82 12.92
CA GLU A 123 2.41 2.06 12.20
C GLU A 123 3.16 1.98 10.87
N LEU A 124 2.46 2.26 9.78
CA LEU A 124 3.02 2.29 8.44
C LEU A 124 2.68 3.63 7.80
N ASP A 125 3.71 4.35 7.39
CA ASP A 125 3.53 5.54 6.58
C ASP A 125 3.38 5.14 5.11
N ILE A 126 2.34 5.64 4.45
CA ILE A 126 1.98 5.30 3.07
C ILE A 126 1.89 6.58 2.26
N CYS A 127 2.48 6.56 1.07
CA CYS A 127 2.22 7.57 0.05
C CYS A 127 1.07 7.11 -0.84
N ALA A 128 0.02 7.91 -0.94
CA ALA A 128 -1.17 7.60 -1.74
C ALA A 128 -1.69 8.89 -2.38
N PRO A 129 -2.72 8.88 -3.25
CA PRO A 129 -3.28 10.10 -3.80
C PRO A 129 -3.78 11.06 -2.71
N ALA A 130 -3.46 12.34 -2.84
CA ALA A 130 -3.99 13.40 -1.98
C ALA A 130 -5.50 13.62 -2.14
N SER A 131 -6.13 12.99 -3.13
CA SER A 131 -7.58 12.95 -3.30
C SER A 131 -8.26 12.00 -2.31
N CYS A 132 -7.50 11.12 -1.65
CA CYS A 132 -7.97 10.28 -0.57
C CYS A 132 -7.81 10.98 0.78
N SER A 133 -8.75 10.77 1.68
CA SER A 133 -8.63 11.10 3.10
C SER A 133 -7.98 9.95 3.88
N GLY A 134 -7.49 10.26 5.09
CA GLY A 134 -6.98 9.24 5.99
C GLY A 134 -8.04 8.18 6.32
N ASP A 135 -9.28 8.60 6.57
CA ASP A 135 -10.39 7.69 6.93
C ASP A 135 -10.76 6.74 5.78
N GLU A 136 -10.73 7.23 4.55
CA GLU A 136 -10.90 6.43 3.33
C GLU A 136 -9.82 5.36 3.24
N LEU A 137 -8.54 5.72 3.37
CA LEU A 137 -7.43 4.77 3.30
C LEU A 137 -7.45 3.77 4.47
N HIS A 138 -7.80 4.23 5.67
CA HIS A 138 -7.96 3.36 6.83
C HIS A 138 -9.05 2.31 6.63
N SER A 139 -10.13 2.66 5.92
CA SER A 139 -11.22 1.72 5.62
C SER A 139 -10.72 0.59 4.72
N VAL A 140 -10.07 0.93 3.60
CA VAL A 140 -9.58 -0.06 2.61
C VAL A 140 -8.59 -1.03 3.24
N LEU A 141 -7.74 -0.50 4.11
CA LEU A 141 -6.70 -1.28 4.80
C LEU A 141 -7.25 -2.13 5.95
N LYS A 142 -8.41 -1.74 6.52
CA LYS A 142 -9.08 -2.49 7.59
C LYS A 142 -9.96 -3.62 7.05
N MET A 143 -10.64 -3.44 5.91
CA MET A 143 -11.52 -4.49 5.36
C MET A 143 -10.77 -5.73 4.89
N ARG A 144 -9.51 -5.59 4.46
CA ARG A 144 -8.73 -6.78 4.10
C ARG A 144 -8.28 -7.61 5.30
N LYS A 145 -8.09 -7.00 6.48
CA LYS A 145 -7.88 -7.76 7.73
C LYS A 145 -9.05 -8.66 8.09
N LEU A 146 -10.26 -8.31 7.66
CA LEU A 146 -11.43 -9.17 7.81
C LEU A 146 -11.46 -10.30 6.77
N LEU A 147 -10.85 -10.10 5.59
CA LEU A 147 -10.75 -11.11 4.53
C LEU A 147 -9.55 -12.06 4.69
N GLU A 148 -8.47 -11.64 5.36
CA GLU A 148 -7.34 -12.50 5.73
C GLU A 148 -7.67 -13.46 6.88
N ASN A 149 -8.77 -13.26 7.59
CA ASN A 149 -9.34 -14.30 8.47
C ASN A 149 -9.77 -15.55 7.68
N SER A 150 -9.89 -15.49 6.35
CA SER A 150 -10.15 -16.66 5.51
C SER A 150 -8.88 -17.36 4.99
N LEU A 151 -7.70 -16.72 5.07
CA LEU A 151 -6.45 -17.28 4.55
C LEU A 151 -5.60 -18.05 5.58
N ASN A 152 -6.03 -18.10 6.85
CA ASN A 152 -5.44 -18.99 7.86
C ASN A 152 -6.44 -19.97 8.51
N ALA A 153 -7.62 -20.17 7.92
CA ALA A 153 -8.59 -21.18 8.40
C ALA A 153 -8.33 -22.61 7.86
N LYS A 154 -7.17 -22.88 7.22
CA LYS A 154 -6.92 -24.20 6.60
C LYS A 154 -5.59 -24.88 6.88
N TYR A 155 -4.80 -24.40 7.84
CA TYR A 155 -3.63 -25.12 8.33
C TYR A 155 -3.68 -25.21 9.84
N PHE A 156 -4.57 -26.06 10.39
CA PHE A 156 -4.38 -26.80 11.65
C PHE A 156 -5.61 -27.68 11.91
N SER A 157 -5.44 -28.99 11.79
CA SER A 157 -6.17 -30.03 12.53
C SER A 157 -5.26 -31.28 12.57
N PRO A 158 -5.34 -32.05 13.66
CA PRO A 158 -4.21 -32.53 14.47
C PRO A 158 -3.23 -33.48 13.77
#